data_AF-I9L5E9-F1
#
_entry.id   AF-I9L5E9-F1
#
_cell.length_a   1.000
_cell.length_b   1.000
_cell.length_c   1.000
_cell.angle_alpha   90.00
_cell.angle_beta   90.00
_cell.angle_gamma   90.00
#
_symmetry.space_group_name_H-M   'P 1'
#
loop_
_entity.id
_entity.type
_entity.pdbx_description
1 polymer ?
#
loop_
_entity_poly.entity_id
_entity_poly.type
_entity_poly.pdbx_seq_one_letter_code
_entity_poly.pdbx_strand_id
1 'polypeptide(L)'
;MSNVAALTDSDRAHVLDTLRASVAVAAGSAADALPFGIDELDRRLGAGGIDRAGLHEITAASPTLGDDAAATLYVAGLAARFAVAPGANVAWALTRFDLYAPGPNRPGCQPPSCTTSRARTR
;
A
#
# COMPACT_ATOMS: atom_id res chain seq x y z
N MET A 1 7.55 18.09 31.60
CA MET A 1 8.18 17.19 30.61
C MET A 1 7.41 15.87 30.62
N SER A 2 6.32 15.77 29.85
CA SER A 2 5.42 14.61 29.89
C SER A 2 6.09 13.38 29.28
N ASN A 3 6.21 12.35 30.11
CA ASN A 3 6.76 11.05 29.79
C ASN A 3 5.74 10.27 28.95
N VAL A 4 6.00 10.05 27.66
CA VAL A 4 5.19 9.17 26.82
C VAL A 4 5.57 7.73 27.19
N ALA A 5 4.73 7.10 28.02
CA ALA A 5 4.90 5.70 28.41
C ALA A 5 4.97 4.79 27.17
N ALA A 6 5.90 3.84 27.17
CA ALA A 6 6.03 2.86 26.10
C ALA A 6 4.80 1.94 26.11
N LEU A 7 4.10 1.85 24.97
CA LEU A 7 2.97 0.94 24.77
C LEU A 7 3.37 -0.51 25.05
N THR A 8 2.57 -1.22 25.83
CA THR A 8 2.77 -2.66 26.09
C THR A 8 2.45 -3.48 24.84
N ASP A 9 2.87 -4.74 24.81
CA ASP A 9 2.58 -5.64 23.68
C ASP A 9 1.07 -5.85 23.47
N SER A 10 0.31 -5.88 24.58
CA SER A 10 -1.15 -5.94 24.59
C SER A 10 -1.78 -4.67 24.00
N ASP A 11 -1.23 -3.49 24.31
CA ASP A 11 -1.70 -2.23 23.72
C ASP A 11 -1.43 -2.18 22.22
N ARG A 12 -0.28 -2.70 21.78
CA ARG A 12 0.09 -2.75 20.35
C ARG A 12 -0.81 -3.71 19.58
N ALA A 13 -1.08 -4.89 20.13
CA ALA A 13 -1.99 -5.86 19.54
C ALA A 13 -3.39 -5.27 19.38
N HIS A 14 -3.89 -4.56 20.40
CA HIS A 14 -5.18 -3.88 20.35
C HIS A 14 -5.23 -2.76 19.29
N VAL A 15 -4.15 -1.97 19.15
CA VAL A 15 -4.04 -0.95 18.09
C VAL A 15 -4.03 -1.58 16.69
N LEU A 16 -3.30 -2.69 16.49
CA LEU A 16 -3.27 -3.39 15.21
C LEU A 16 -4.62 -4.00 14.86
N ASP A 17 -5.33 -4.56 15.85
CA ASP A 17 -6.66 -5.13 15.65
C ASP A 17 -7.68 -4.05 15.31
N THR A 18 -7.62 -2.91 16.00
CA THR A 18 -8.42 -1.71 15.69
C THR A 18 -8.14 -1.19 14.29
N LEU A 19 -6.87 -1.16 13.88
CA LEU A 19 -6.47 -0.73 12.54
C LEU A 19 -6.98 -1.69 11.46
N ARG A 20 -6.84 -3.00 11.69
CA ARG A 20 -7.35 -4.05 10.78
C ARG A 20 -8.85 -3.96 10.63
N ALA A 21 -9.58 -3.80 11.73
CA ALA A 21 -11.03 -3.59 11.71
C ALA A 21 -11.41 -2.32 10.93
N SER A 22 -10.66 -1.23 11.11
CA SER A 22 -10.88 0.02 10.38
C SER A 22 -10.62 -0.11 8.87
N VAL A 23 -9.56 -0.83 8.49
CA VAL A 23 -9.24 -1.13 7.09
C VAL A 23 -10.29 -2.06 6.47
N ALA A 24 -10.74 -3.07 7.20
CA ALA A 24 -11.78 -3.99 6.73
C ALA A 24 -13.13 -3.27 6.48
N VAL A 25 -13.48 -2.29 7.31
CA VAL A 25 -14.66 -1.45 7.10
C VAL A 25 -14.47 -0.52 5.90
N ALA A 26 -13.26 -0.02 5.64
CA ALA A 26 -12.95 0.80 4.47
C ALA A 26 -12.92 0.00 3.16
N ALA A 27 -12.71 -1.32 3.22
CA ALA A 27 -12.75 -2.22 2.06
C ALA A 27 -14.19 -2.54 1.57
N GLY A 28 -15.19 -1.75 1.99
CA GLY A 28 -16.61 -1.98 1.71
C GLY A 28 -17.09 -1.51 0.33
N SER A 29 -17.90 -2.37 -0.29
CA SER A 29 -18.58 -2.31 -1.60
C SER A 29 -17.72 -2.68 -2.80
N ALA A 30 -18.25 -3.56 -3.67
CA ALA A 30 -17.63 -4.07 -4.88
C ALA A 30 -17.16 -2.90 -5.77
N ALA A 31 -15.90 -2.53 -5.61
CA ALA A 31 -15.31 -1.45 -6.34
C ALA A 31 -14.86 -1.97 -7.70
N ASP A 32 -15.15 -1.18 -8.74
CA ASP A 32 -14.79 -1.43 -10.13
C ASP A 32 -13.32 -1.86 -10.24
N ALA A 33 -12.99 -2.88 -11.02
CA ALA A 33 -11.61 -3.33 -11.16
C ALA A 33 -10.75 -2.22 -11.76
N LEU A 34 -9.50 -2.08 -11.32
CA LEU A 34 -8.53 -1.20 -11.97
C LEU A 34 -7.85 -1.98 -13.11
N PRO A 35 -8.23 -1.76 -14.39
CA PRO A 35 -7.58 -2.43 -15.51
C PRO A 35 -6.14 -1.96 -15.64
N PHE A 36 -5.26 -2.81 -16.11
CA PHE A 36 -3.90 -2.45 -16.50
C PHE A 36 -3.87 -1.68 -17.82
N GLY A 37 -4.86 -1.92 -18.70
CA GLY A 37 -4.86 -1.45 -20.09
C GLY A 37 -4.09 -2.39 -21.01
N ILE A 38 -3.93 -3.66 -20.60
CA ILE A 38 -3.23 -4.71 -21.33
C ILE A 38 -4.16 -5.91 -21.39
N ASP A 39 -4.87 -6.08 -22.50
CA ASP A 39 -5.95 -7.08 -22.64
C ASP A 39 -5.53 -8.51 -22.30
N GLU A 40 -4.28 -8.89 -22.57
CA GLU A 40 -3.76 -10.22 -22.24
C GLU A 40 -3.57 -10.42 -20.72
N LEU A 41 -3.26 -9.35 -19.99
CA LEU A 41 -3.14 -9.36 -18.55
C LEU A 41 -4.51 -9.24 -17.88
N ASP A 42 -5.31 -8.27 -18.32
CA ASP A 42 -6.62 -7.96 -17.73
C ASP A 42 -7.59 -9.15 -17.86
N ARG A 43 -7.56 -9.90 -18.96
CA ARG A 43 -8.38 -11.13 -19.11
C ARG A 43 -7.95 -12.28 -18.20
N ARG A 44 -6.68 -12.32 -17.78
CA ARG A 44 -6.18 -13.35 -16.85
C ARG A 44 -6.57 -13.04 -15.42
N LEU A 45 -6.85 -11.78 -15.10
CA LEU A 45 -7.36 -11.35 -13.81
C LEU A 45 -8.89 -11.48 -13.83
N GLY A 46 -9.46 -12.32 -12.98
CA GLY A 46 -10.89 -12.69 -13.04
C GLY A 46 -11.88 -11.51 -12.97
N ALA A 47 -11.42 -10.33 -12.50
CA ALA A 47 -12.20 -9.10 -12.44
C ALA A 47 -11.97 -8.14 -13.63
N GLY A 48 -11.15 -8.48 -14.63
CA GLY A 48 -10.77 -7.56 -15.72
C GLY A 48 -9.70 -6.53 -15.31
N GLY A 49 -9.01 -6.78 -14.20
CA GLY A 49 -8.04 -5.87 -13.59
C GLY A 49 -7.79 -6.21 -12.12
N ILE A 50 -7.15 -5.29 -11.39
CA ILE A 50 -6.93 -5.41 -9.93
C ILE A 50 -8.20 -4.98 -9.20
N ASP A 51 -8.78 -5.89 -8.42
CA ASP A 51 -9.89 -5.57 -7.52
C ASP A 51 -9.50 -4.45 -6.54
N ARG A 52 -10.21 -3.33 -6.57
CA ARG A 52 -9.89 -2.16 -5.74
C ARG A 52 -10.27 -2.33 -4.27
N ALA A 53 -11.12 -3.31 -3.95
CA ALA A 53 -11.48 -3.69 -2.58
C ALA A 53 -10.70 -4.92 -2.07
N GLY A 54 -9.88 -5.54 -2.94
CA GLY A 54 -9.13 -6.75 -2.64
C GLY A 54 -7.78 -6.50 -1.98
N LEU A 55 -7.30 -7.51 -1.24
CA LEU A 55 -5.91 -7.59 -0.77
C LEU A 55 -5.08 -8.32 -1.83
N HIS A 56 -4.04 -7.65 -2.35
CA HIS A 56 -3.15 -8.19 -3.37
C HIS A 56 -1.75 -8.39 -2.80
N GLU A 57 -1.23 -9.60 -2.93
CA GLU A 57 0.16 -9.93 -2.61
C GLU A 57 1.02 -9.80 -3.87
N ILE A 58 2.15 -9.11 -3.75
CA ILE A 58 3.12 -8.91 -4.83
C ILE A 58 4.48 -9.29 -4.28
N THR A 59 5.17 -10.19 -4.98
CA THR A 59 6.47 -10.71 -4.57
C THR A 59 7.48 -10.59 -5.70
N ALA A 60 8.75 -10.44 -5.34
CA ALA A 60 9.85 -10.48 -6.28
C ALA A 60 9.98 -11.88 -6.90
N ALA A 61 10.44 -11.96 -8.14
CA ALA A 61 10.68 -13.23 -8.81
C ALA A 61 11.84 -14.03 -8.17
N SER A 62 12.81 -13.33 -7.56
CA SER A 62 13.95 -13.90 -6.85
C SER A 62 14.47 -12.93 -5.78
N PRO A 63 15.27 -13.37 -4.79
CA PRO A 63 15.84 -12.50 -3.75
C PRO A 63 17.06 -11.71 -4.25
N THR A 64 16.94 -11.10 -5.42
CA THR A 64 17.97 -10.22 -5.99
C THR A 64 17.54 -8.77 -5.86
N LEU A 65 18.50 -7.86 -5.70
CA LEU A 65 18.22 -6.43 -5.60
C LEU A 65 17.42 -5.89 -6.81
N GLY A 66 17.64 -6.47 -7.99
CA GLY A 66 16.92 -6.08 -9.21
C GLY A 66 15.43 -6.46 -9.16
N ASP A 67 15.13 -7.69 -8.76
CA ASP A 67 13.74 -8.17 -8.68
C ASP A 67 12.98 -7.53 -7.52
N ASP A 68 13.65 -7.29 -6.38
CA ASP A 68 13.08 -6.51 -5.27
C ASP A 68 12.74 -5.08 -5.71
N ALA A 69 13.65 -4.41 -6.43
CA ALA A 69 13.39 -3.08 -6.97
C ALA A 69 12.21 -3.09 -7.97
N ALA A 70 12.14 -4.10 -8.83
CA ALA A 70 11.07 -4.25 -9.81
C ALA A 70 9.70 -4.45 -9.12
N ALA A 71 9.64 -5.32 -8.11
CA ALA A 71 8.42 -5.53 -7.32
C ALA A 71 7.99 -4.24 -6.61
N THR A 72 8.90 -3.54 -5.93
CA THR A 72 8.56 -2.29 -5.24
C THR A 72 8.11 -1.19 -6.21
N LEU A 73 8.81 -1.00 -7.32
CA LEU A 73 8.45 0.01 -8.33
C LEU A 73 7.11 -0.32 -8.99
N TYR A 74 6.80 -1.61 -9.19
CA TYR A 74 5.50 -2.06 -9.67
C TYR A 74 4.37 -1.69 -8.68
N VAL A 75 4.54 -2.00 -7.39
CA VAL A 75 3.57 -1.63 -6.34
C VAL A 75 3.41 -0.10 -6.28
N ALA A 76 4.50 0.66 -6.33
CA ALA A 76 4.47 2.12 -6.32
C ALA A 76 3.72 2.69 -7.55
N GLY A 77 3.96 2.14 -8.74
CA GLY A 77 3.25 2.52 -9.96
C GLY A 77 1.76 2.18 -9.90
N LEU A 78 1.41 1.01 -9.35
CA LEU A 78 0.03 0.62 -9.13
C LEU A 78 -0.67 1.58 -8.17
N ALA A 79 -0.05 1.90 -7.03
CA ALA A 79 -0.57 2.84 -6.06
C ALA A 79 -0.80 4.25 -6.66
N ALA A 80 0.10 4.71 -7.54
CA ALA A 80 -0.09 5.98 -8.26
C ALA A 80 -1.35 5.97 -9.14
N ARG A 81 -1.69 4.84 -9.78
CA ARG A 81 -2.93 4.70 -10.56
C ARG A 81 -4.17 4.77 -9.67
N PHE A 82 -4.11 4.21 -8.46
CA PHE A 82 -5.18 4.35 -7.47
C PHE A 82 -5.35 5.79 -6.98
N ALA A 83 -4.26 6.55 -6.85
CA ALA A 83 -4.25 7.93 -6.40
C ALA A 83 -4.80 8.96 -7.40
N VAL A 84 -5.07 8.57 -8.66
CA VAL A 84 -5.66 9.46 -9.67
C VAL A 84 -7.10 9.86 -9.31
N ALA A 85 -7.82 9.02 -8.54
CA ALA A 85 -9.20 9.31 -8.16
C ALA A 85 -9.26 10.49 -7.16
N PRO A 86 -10.20 11.44 -7.32
CA PRO A 86 -10.37 12.54 -6.39
C PRO A 86 -10.61 12.04 -4.95
N GLY A 87 -9.84 12.56 -3.99
CA GLY A 87 -9.94 12.16 -2.58
C GLY A 87 -9.27 10.82 -2.24
N ALA A 88 -8.59 10.16 -3.18
CA ALA A 88 -7.82 8.96 -2.90
C ALA A 88 -6.58 9.27 -2.06
N ASN A 89 -6.37 8.47 -1.03
CA ASN A 89 -5.17 8.51 -0.18
C ASN A 89 -4.42 7.20 -0.32
N VAL A 90 -3.10 7.29 -0.49
CA VAL A 90 -2.20 6.15 -0.51
C VAL A 90 -1.32 6.20 0.73
N ALA A 91 -1.33 5.10 1.49
CA ALA A 91 -0.46 4.90 2.63
C ALA A 91 0.61 3.86 2.29
N TRP A 92 1.87 4.19 2.52
CA TRP A 92 2.98 3.24 2.39
C TRP A 92 3.46 2.84 3.79
N ALA A 93 3.30 1.56 4.14
CA ALA A 93 3.63 1.01 5.44
C ALA A 93 4.91 0.17 5.35
N LEU A 94 5.91 0.52 6.16
CA LEU A 94 7.22 -0.13 6.15
C LEU A 94 7.70 -0.48 7.56
N THR A 95 8.30 -1.66 7.71
CA THR A 95 9.00 -2.06 8.94
C THR A 95 10.49 -1.69 8.90
N ARG A 96 11.08 -1.57 7.70
CA ARG A 96 12.47 -1.15 7.47
C ARG A 96 12.55 -0.10 6.36
N PHE A 97 13.71 0.57 6.28
CA PHE A 97 13.95 1.50 5.18
C PHE A 97 13.91 0.75 3.85
N ASP A 98 13.10 1.25 2.92
CA ASP A 98 12.99 0.73 1.55
C ASP A 98 13.54 1.80 0.61
N LEU A 99 14.64 1.48 -0.07
CA LEU A 99 15.34 2.37 -0.98
C LEU A 99 14.47 2.78 -2.17
N TYR A 100 13.45 1.99 -2.49
CA TYR A 100 12.58 2.16 -3.66
C TYR A 100 11.19 2.68 -3.28
N ALA A 101 10.94 2.95 -2.00
CA ALA A 101 9.67 3.52 -1.54
C ALA A 101 9.34 4.81 -2.31
N PRO A 102 8.06 5.04 -2.66
CA PRO A 102 7.66 6.24 -3.37
C PRO A 102 7.98 7.48 -2.52
N GLY A 103 8.97 8.26 -2.96
CA GLY A 103 9.31 9.51 -2.31
C GLY A 103 8.17 10.55 -2.48
N PRO A 104 8.04 11.52 -1.56
CA PRO A 104 6.98 12.53 -1.57
C PRO A 104 7.03 13.50 -2.78
N ASN A 105 8.01 13.38 -3.67
CA ASN A 105 8.31 14.36 -4.72
C ASN A 105 8.50 13.69 -6.10
N ARG A 106 7.65 12.73 -6.47
CA ARG A 106 7.60 12.14 -7.82
C ARG A 106 6.40 12.69 -8.61
N PRO A 107 6.53 12.92 -9.93
CA PRO A 107 5.45 13.45 -10.74
C PRO A 107 4.28 12.45 -10.75
N GLY A 108 3.10 12.92 -10.30
CA GLY A 108 1.90 12.11 -10.07
C GLY A 108 1.43 12.04 -8.62
N CYS A 109 2.28 12.38 -7.64
CA CYS A 109 1.86 12.58 -6.24
C CYS A 109 1.53 14.06 -6.01
N GLN A 110 0.26 14.39 -5.76
CA GLN A 110 -0.09 15.69 -5.21
C GLN A 110 0.26 15.74 -3.71
N PRO A 111 0.59 16.93 -3.15
CA PRO A 111 1.28 17.03 -1.86
C PRO A 111 0.52 16.61 -0.57
N PRO A 112 -0.79 16.24 -0.57
CA PRO A 112 -1.38 15.58 0.60
C PRO A 112 -1.64 14.06 0.44
N SER A 113 -1.57 13.47 -0.75
CA SER A 113 -2.18 12.14 -1.02
C SER A 113 -1.29 10.93 -0.73
N CYS A 114 0.02 11.09 -0.51
CA CYS A 114 0.93 9.97 -0.26
C CYS A 114 1.63 10.13 1.09
N THR A 115 1.13 9.41 2.11
CA THR A 115 1.71 9.43 3.45
C THR A 115 2.56 8.18 3.66
N THR A 116 3.85 8.36 3.96
CA THR A 116 4.70 7.25 4.40
C THR A 116 4.62 7.12 5.92
N SER A 117 4.27 5.94 6.42
CA SER A 117 4.33 5.63 7.84
C SER A 117 5.38 4.56 8.09
N ARG A 118 6.29 4.84 9.03
CA ARG A 118 7.31 3.87 9.44
C ARG A 118 6.88 3.24 10.76
N ALA A 119 6.65 1.94 10.76
CA ALA A 119 6.55 1.18 12.00
C ALA A 119 7.96 1.08 12.59
N ARG A 120 8.23 1.77 13.71
CA ARG A 120 9.45 1.53 14.49
C ARG A 120 9.30 0.20 15.22
N THR A 121 9.78 -0.88 14.64
CA THR A 121 10.16 -2.06 15.42
C THR A 121 11.40 -1.70 16.22
N ARG A 122 11.27 -1.66 17.55
CA ARG A 122 12.41 -1.73 18.47
C ARG A 122 12.96 -3.15 18.48
#